data_AF-A0A2P5VVJ6-F1
#
_entry.id   AF-A0A2P5VVJ6-F1
#
_cell.length_a   1.000
_cell.length_b   1.000
_cell.length_c   1.000
_cell.angle_alpha   90.00
_cell.angle_beta   90.00
_cell.angle_gamma   90.00
#
_symmetry.space_group_name_H-M   'P 1'
#
loop_
_entity.id
_entity.type
_entity.pdbx_description
1 polymer ?
#
loop_
_entity_poly.entity_id
_entity_poly.type
_entity_poly.pdbx_seq_one_letter_code
_entity_poly.pdbx_strand_id
1 'polypeptide(L)'
;MMCRHLSKLKLIGHIKEDPHQSHHVLEFLPSSIVKLTLDDSMMIHDPMGVLEKLPCLRILKLESLTYDESKIICFANGFPQLDALEIRFLPGLKECNAMPLKIGIGQC
;
A
#
# COMPACT_ATOMS: atom_id res chain seq x y z
N MET A 1 12.84 9.25 -17.07
CA MET A 1 11.71 10.21 -17.19
C MET A 1 10.59 9.70 -16.29
N MET A 2 10.30 10.35 -15.16
CA MET A 2 9.15 9.99 -14.32
C MET A 2 7.87 10.62 -14.87
N CYS A 3 6.82 9.80 -15.01
CA CYS A 3 5.51 10.22 -15.52
C CYS A 3 4.84 11.22 -14.56
N ARG A 4 4.83 12.52 -14.91
CA ARG A 4 4.25 13.60 -14.08
C ARG A 4 2.71 13.65 -14.08
N HIS A 5 2.07 12.85 -14.92
CA HIS A 5 0.61 12.79 -15.04
C HIS A 5 0.00 11.52 -14.42
N LEU A 6 0.85 10.55 -14.04
CA LEU A 6 0.37 9.32 -13.43
C LEU A 6 0.01 9.61 -11.98
N SER A 7 -1.29 9.77 -11.74
CA SER A 7 -1.86 10.08 -10.41
C SER A 7 -2.66 8.93 -9.82
N LYS A 8 -3.04 7.95 -10.64
CA LYS A 8 -3.79 6.77 -10.22
C LYS A 8 -3.10 5.54 -10.79
N LEU A 9 -2.80 4.57 -9.94
CA LEU A 9 -2.18 3.32 -10.34
C LEU A 9 -2.87 2.16 -9.63
N LYS A 10 -3.18 1.10 -10.39
CA LYS A 10 -3.60 -0.19 -9.85
C LYS A 10 -2.59 -1.23 -10.32
N LEU A 11 -1.98 -1.93 -9.36
CA LEU A 11 -1.10 -3.06 -9.60
C LEU A 11 -1.85 -4.33 -9.18
N ILE A 12 -1.86 -5.33 -10.06
CA ILE A 12 -2.57 -6.59 -9.83
C ILE A 12 -1.62 -7.75 -10.10
N GLY A 13 -1.63 -8.73 -9.20
CA GLY A 13 -0.85 -9.96 -9.31
C GLY A 13 0.56 -9.83 -8.71
N HIS A 14 1.23 -10.97 -8.58
CA HIS A 14 2.47 -11.11 -7.83
C HIS A 14 3.58 -10.15 -8.32
N ILE A 15 3.99 -9.27 -7.41
CA ILE A 15 5.11 -8.36 -7.62
C ILE A 15 6.35 -9.02 -7.03
N LYS A 16 7.16 -9.62 -7.92
CA LYS A 16 8.37 -10.34 -7.51
C LYS A 16 9.38 -9.39 -6.89
N GLU A 17 9.77 -9.69 -5.67
CA GLU A 17 10.87 -9.04 -4.97
C GLU A 17 12.04 -10.02 -4.82
N ASP A 18 13.26 -9.50 -4.88
CA ASP A 18 14.45 -10.25 -4.52
C ASP A 18 14.59 -10.22 -2.98
N PRO A 19 14.50 -11.36 -2.27
CA PRO A 19 14.63 -11.40 -0.81
C PRO A 19 15.97 -10.88 -0.28
N HIS A 20 16.99 -10.80 -1.13
CA HIS A 20 18.32 -10.33 -0.78
C HIS A 20 18.55 -8.85 -1.09
N GLN A 21 17.59 -8.17 -1.74
CA GLN A 21 17.66 -6.74 -2.01
C GLN A 21 16.80 -5.96 -1.03
N SER A 22 17.40 -4.92 -0.43
CA SER A 22 16.71 -4.02 0.49
C SER A 22 15.83 -2.98 -0.21
N HIS A 23 15.94 -2.85 -1.54
CA HIS A 23 15.19 -1.87 -2.31
C HIS A 23 13.83 -2.43 -2.68
N HIS A 24 12.79 -1.74 -2.21
CA HIS A 24 11.42 -2.13 -2.48
C HIS A 24 11.01 -1.63 -3.87
N VAL A 25 10.35 -2.47 -4.66
CA VAL A 25 9.94 -2.15 -6.06
C VAL A 25 9.07 -0.89 -6.16
N LEU A 26 8.35 -0.55 -5.09
CA LEU A 26 7.53 0.66 -5.02
C LEU A 26 8.34 1.96 -4.90
N GLU A 27 9.65 1.91 -4.67
CA GLU A 27 10.51 3.11 -4.66
C GLU A 27 10.54 3.83 -6.01
N PHE A 28 10.20 3.12 -7.09
CA PHE A 28 10.12 3.67 -8.45
C PHE A 28 8.79 4.35 -8.76
N LEU A 29 7.83 4.35 -7.82
CA LEU A 29 6.56 5.03 -8.02
C LEU A 29 6.78 6.54 -8.15
N PRO A 30 6.10 7.21 -9.10
CA PRO A 30 6.22 8.65 -9.23
C PRO A 30 5.58 9.35 -8.03
N SER A 31 6.19 10.45 -7.58
CA SER A 31 5.67 11.25 -6.46
C SER A 31 4.29 11.86 -6.72
N SER A 32 3.83 11.88 -7.98
CA SER A 32 2.51 12.36 -8.40
C SER A 32 1.36 11.41 -8.07
N ILE A 33 1.63 10.20 -7.55
CA ILE A 33 0.59 9.22 -7.21
C ILE A 33 -0.29 9.78 -6.09
N VAL A 34 -1.58 9.90 -6.40
CA VAL A 34 -2.66 10.31 -5.49
C VAL A 34 -3.49 9.11 -5.03
N LYS A 35 -3.70 8.14 -5.92
CA LYS A 35 -4.41 6.90 -5.64
C LYS A 35 -3.58 5.70 -6.01
N LEU A 36 -3.35 4.81 -5.06
CA LEU A 36 -2.72 3.52 -5.28
C LEU A 36 -3.68 2.39 -4.90
N THR A 37 -3.70 1.33 -5.70
CA THR A 37 -4.38 0.08 -5.40
C THR A 37 -3.40 -1.05 -5.63
N LEU A 38 -3.16 -1.85 -4.58
CA LEU A 38 -2.41 -3.09 -4.62
C LEU A 38 -3.40 -4.24 -4.44
N ASP A 39 -3.34 -5.21 -5.33
CA ASP A 39 -4.29 -6.32 -5.40
C ASP A 39 -3.50 -7.58 -5.79
N ASP A 40 -3.63 -8.65 -4.99
CA ASP A 40 -2.93 -9.93 -5.20
C ASP A 40 -1.41 -9.77 -5.38
N SER A 41 -0.81 -8.77 -4.70
CA SER A 41 0.57 -8.38 -4.95
C SER A 41 1.60 -9.31 -4.32
N MET A 42 1.22 -10.11 -3.31
CA MET A 42 2.03 -11.16 -2.69
C MET A 42 3.48 -10.73 -2.39
N MET A 43 3.64 -9.52 -1.86
CA MET A 43 4.96 -8.91 -1.63
C MET A 43 5.63 -9.51 -0.39
N ILE A 44 6.97 -9.59 -0.41
CA ILE A 44 7.77 -10.20 0.66
C ILE A 44 8.11 -9.17 1.73
N HIS A 45 8.44 -7.94 1.32
CA HIS A 45 8.79 -6.86 2.23
C HIS A 45 7.57 -5.96 2.52
N ASP A 46 7.57 -5.30 3.68
CA ASP A 46 6.51 -4.38 4.07
C ASP A 46 6.46 -3.14 3.15
N PRO A 47 5.38 -2.94 2.37
CA PRO A 47 5.28 -1.81 1.46
C PRO A 47 5.10 -0.48 2.19
N MET A 48 4.66 -0.48 3.45
CA MET A 48 4.24 0.73 4.17
C MET A 48 5.36 1.76 4.29
N GLY A 49 6.60 1.32 4.54
CA GLY A 49 7.76 2.22 4.65
C GLY A 49 8.07 3.03 3.38
N VAL A 50 7.62 2.57 2.21
CA VAL A 50 7.71 3.33 0.95
C VAL A 50 6.45 4.14 0.70
N LEU A 51 5.29 3.54 0.95
CA LEU A 51 4.00 4.17 0.70
C LEU A 51 3.81 5.45 1.53
N GLU A 52 4.30 5.46 2.76
CA GLU A 52 4.28 6.62 3.66
C GLU A 52 5.09 7.81 3.13
N LYS A 53 6.10 7.54 2.30
CA LYS A 53 6.97 8.58 1.70
C LYS A 53 6.35 9.23 0.46
N LEU A 54 5.22 8.74 -0.04
CA LEU A 54 4.56 9.30 -1.22
C LEU A 54 3.83 10.61 -0.84
N PRO A 55 4.32 11.78 -1.30
CA PRO A 55 3.90 13.07 -0.77
C PRO A 55 2.48 13.46 -1.15
N CYS A 56 1.94 12.88 -2.22
CA CYS A 56 0.60 13.19 -2.73
C CYS A 56 -0.41 12.06 -2.49
N LEU A 57 -0.03 10.98 -1.81
CA LEU A 57 -0.90 9.82 -1.65
C LEU A 57 -2.07 10.15 -0.73
N ARG A 58 -3.29 10.10 -1.29
CA ARG A 58 -4.54 10.42 -0.60
C ARG A 58 -5.46 9.20 -0.46
N ILE A 59 -5.35 8.24 -1.38
CA ILE A 59 -6.17 7.03 -1.37
C ILE A 59 -5.26 5.82 -1.52
N LEU A 60 -5.24 4.96 -0.51
CA LEU A 60 -4.56 3.68 -0.55
C LEU A 60 -5.59 2.56 -0.44
N LYS A 61 -5.53 1.62 -1.38
CA LYS A 61 -6.34 0.39 -1.36
C LYS A 61 -5.42 -0.82 -1.31
N LEU A 62 -5.58 -1.64 -0.29
CA LEU A 62 -4.90 -2.92 -0.13
C LEU A 62 -5.98 -4.00 -0.24
N GLU A 63 -5.99 -4.69 -1.37
CA GLU A 63 -6.96 -5.74 -1.69
C GLU A 63 -6.32 -7.12 -1.43
N SER A 64 -6.98 -8.19 -1.85
CA SER A 64 -6.65 -9.58 -1.52
C SER A 64 -5.15 -9.90 -1.57
N LEU A 65 -4.66 -10.72 -0.63
CA LEU A 65 -3.36 -11.42 -0.77
C LEU A 65 -2.16 -10.49 -1.08
N THR A 66 -2.12 -9.30 -0.46
CA THR A 66 -1.02 -8.35 -0.71
C THR A 66 0.29 -8.74 0.01
N TYR A 67 0.25 -9.61 1.05
CA TYR A 67 1.42 -9.93 1.90
C TYR A 67 1.39 -11.37 2.43
N ASP A 68 2.52 -12.09 2.34
CA ASP A 68 2.65 -13.51 2.74
C ASP A 68 2.91 -13.68 4.26
N GLU A 69 3.45 -12.66 4.95
CA GLU A 69 3.93 -12.77 6.33
C GLU A 69 3.17 -11.93 7.38
N SER A 70 1.84 -12.03 7.42
CA SER A 70 1.00 -11.86 8.62
C SER A 70 1.33 -10.78 9.70
N LYS A 71 1.80 -9.58 9.33
CA LYS A 71 1.79 -8.36 10.17
C LYS A 71 1.87 -7.11 9.28
N ILE A 72 0.74 -6.55 8.87
CA ILE A 72 0.71 -5.16 8.40
C ILE A 72 0.71 -4.27 9.64
N ILE A 73 1.81 -3.55 9.87
CA ILE A 73 1.89 -2.54 10.93
C ILE A 73 1.46 -1.21 10.29
N CYS A 74 0.23 -0.80 10.52
CA CYS A 74 -0.20 0.56 10.16
C CYS A 74 0.34 1.55 11.19
N PHE A 75 1.16 2.52 10.78
CA PHE A 75 1.66 3.57 11.66
C PHE A 75 0.67 4.75 11.72
N ALA A 76 0.39 5.20 12.94
CA ALA A 76 -0.55 6.30 13.21
C ALA A 76 -0.09 7.67 12.65
N ASN A 77 1.18 7.84 12.27
CA ASN A 77 1.77 9.13 11.87
C ASN A 77 2.50 9.10 10.51
N GLY A 78 2.44 7.99 9.76
CA GLY A 78 3.26 7.80 8.56
C GLY A 78 2.77 8.53 7.31
N PHE A 79 1.47 8.80 7.21
CA PHE A 79 0.89 9.37 6.00
C PHE A 79 0.45 10.83 6.20
N PRO A 80 1.14 11.81 5.59
CA PRO A 80 0.84 13.22 5.81
C PRO A 80 -0.47 13.69 5.14
N GLN A 81 -0.99 12.98 4.13
CA GLN A 81 -2.12 13.43 3.31
C GLN A 81 -3.18 12.34 3.03
N LEU A 82 -3.14 11.21 3.73
CA LEU A 82 -4.05 10.09 3.42
C LEU A 82 -5.48 10.41 3.88
N ASP A 83 -6.41 10.47 2.93
CA ASP A 83 -7.84 10.70 3.18
C ASP A 83 -8.60 9.38 3.38
N ALA A 84 -8.15 8.32 2.71
CA ALA A 84 -8.83 7.03 2.70
C ALA A 84 -7.84 5.86 2.65
N LEU A 85 -8.07 4.90 3.56
CA LEU A 85 -7.43 3.60 3.58
C LEU A 85 -8.52 2.54 3.46
N GLU A 86 -8.54 1.83 2.33
CA GLU A 86 -9.42 0.68 2.13
C GLU A 86 -8.59 -0.59 2.23
N ILE A 87 -9.03 -1.52 3.07
CA ILE A 87 -8.39 -2.81 3.26
C ILE A 87 -9.46 -3.89 3.04
N ARG A 88 -9.23 -4.82 2.10
CA ARG A 88 -10.13 -5.94 1.83
C ARG A 88 -9.32 -7.24 1.71
N PHE A 89 -9.88 -8.32 2.25
CA PHE A 89 -9.36 -9.68 2.09
C PHE A 89 -7.87 -9.88 2.39
N LEU A 90 -7.40 -9.41 3.55
CA LEU A 90 -6.08 -9.76 4.07
C LEU A 90 -6.19 -10.91 5.10
N PRO A 91 -6.07 -12.19 4.70
CA PRO A 91 -5.98 -13.28 5.66
C PRO A 91 -4.71 -13.09 6.50
N GLY A 92 -4.87 -12.73 7.78
CA GLY A 92 -3.74 -12.52 8.70
C GLY A 92 -3.57 -11.10 9.24
N LEU A 93 -4.48 -10.16 8.95
CA LEU A 93 -4.50 -8.85 9.61
C LEU A 93 -4.83 -9.01 11.11
N LYS A 94 -3.82 -8.91 11.98
CA LYS A 94 -3.97 -9.10 13.43
C LYS A 94 -4.30 -7.81 14.18
N GLU A 95 -3.87 -6.65 13.69
CA GLU A 95 -4.07 -5.36 14.36
C GLU A 95 -3.99 -4.22 13.34
N CYS A 96 -4.87 -3.22 13.44
CA CYS A 96 -4.85 -2.03 12.59
C CYS A 96 -5.08 -0.79 13.47
N ASN A 97 -4.03 0.01 13.66
CA ASN A 97 -4.09 1.26 14.42
C ASN A 97 -4.25 2.45 13.47
N ALA A 98 -5.39 2.51 12.79
CA ALA A 98 -5.72 3.64 11.92
C ALA A 98 -6.35 4.79 12.72
N MET A 99 -6.02 6.03 12.34
CA MET A 99 -6.78 7.24 12.67
C MET A 99 -8.24 7.11 12.21
N PRO A 100 -9.17 8.04 12.55
CA PRO A 100 -10.54 8.04 12.03
C PRO A 100 -10.58 8.39 10.52
N LEU A 101 -9.90 7.58 9.71
CA LEU A 101 -10.10 7.49 8.28
C LEU A 101 -11.39 6.73 8.03
N LYS A 102 -12.01 6.93 6.87
CA LYS A 102 -13.12 6.09 6.43
C LYS A 102 -12.58 4.69 6.14
N ILE A 103 -12.49 3.86 7.17
CA ILE A 103 -12.12 2.45 7.04
C ILE A 103 -13.32 1.73 6.43
N GLY A 104 -13.29 1.54 5.11
CA GLY A 104 -14.23 0.67 4.43
C GLY A 104 -13.78 -0.77 4.57
N ILE A 105 -14.31 -1.51 5.55
CA ILE A 105 -14.11 -2.95 5.64
C ILE A 105 -15.12 -3.60 4.68
N GLY A 106 -14.68 -3.99 3.49
CA GLY A 106 -15.52 -4.72 2.55
C GLY A 106 -15.69 -6.17 3.01
N GLN A 107 -16.85 -6.52 3.56
CA GLN A 107 -17.28 -7.91 3.69
C GLN A 107 -17.75 -8.39 2.29
N CYS A 108 -17.29 -9.56 1.86
CA CYS A 108 -17.92 -10.29 0.74
C CYS A 108 -19.21 -10.93 1.23
#